data_AF-A0A9C9KN87-F1
#
_entry.id   AF-A0A9C9KN87-F1
#
_cell.length_a   1.000
_cell.length_b   1.000
_cell.length_c   1.000
_cell.angle_alpha   90.00
_cell.angle_beta   90.00
_cell.angle_gamma   90.00
#
_symmetry.space_group_name_H-M   'P 1'
#
loop_
_entity.id
_entity.type
_entity.pdbx_description
1 polymer ?
#
loop_
_entity_poly.entity_id
_entity_poly.type
_entity_poly.pdbx_seq_one_letter_code
_entity_poly.pdbx_strand_id
1 'polypeptide(L)'
;GSTTRAVFEHALQQSGITMGPVMEIGSREGVREAVAAGLGIGIVGAMEFGNDRRLHSITLQGSGLEVTEYAACLEERRMIRTINAFFELFAEK
;
A
#
# COMPACT_ATOMS: atom_id res chain seq x y z
N GLY A 1 -4.95 4.28 9.38
CA GLY A 1 -5.46 4.42 8.01
C GLY A 1 -4.54 3.69 7.06
N SER A 2 -5.04 3.17 5.95
CA SER A 2 -4.25 2.42 4.95
C SER A 2 -4.36 3.10 3.59
N THR A 3 -3.22 3.53 3.04
CA THR A 3 -3.16 4.19 1.72
C THR A 3 -3.57 3.23 0.62
N THR A 4 -3.07 1.99 0.64
CA THR A 4 -3.42 0.95 -0.34
C THR A 4 -4.93 0.69 -0.37
N ARG A 5 -5.58 0.64 0.81
CA ARG A 5 -7.04 0.50 0.89
C ARG A 5 -7.75 1.72 0.30
N ALA A 6 -7.36 2.93 0.69
CA ALA A 6 -8.01 4.14 0.21
C ALA A 6 -7.93 4.27 -1.32
N VAL A 7 -6.76 3.97 -1.91
CA VAL A 7 -6.55 3.94 -3.37
C VAL A 7 -7.42 2.88 -4.03
N PHE A 8 -7.43 1.66 -3.49
CA PHE A 8 -8.22 0.56 -4.04
C PHE A 8 -9.74 0.83 -3.97
N GLU A 9 -10.25 1.28 -2.83
CA GLU A 9 -11.66 1.64 -2.64
C GLU A 9 -12.07 2.78 -3.59
N HIS A 10 -11.20 3.79 -3.77
CA HIS A 10 -11.46 4.86 -4.71
C HIS A 10 -11.54 4.35 -6.16
N ALA A 11 -10.60 3.50 -6.59
CA ALA A 11 -10.61 2.91 -7.92
C ALA A 11 -11.86 2.06 -8.19
N LEU A 12 -12.32 1.28 -7.20
CA LEU A 12 -13.58 0.53 -7.30
C LEU A 12 -14.77 1.47 -7.42
N GLN A 13 -14.82 2.53 -6.63
CA GLN A 13 -15.89 3.53 -6.68
C GLN A 13 -15.96 4.21 -8.06
N GLN A 14 -14.82 4.61 -8.62
CA GLN A 14 -14.76 5.20 -9.97
C GLN A 14 -15.20 4.21 -11.06
N SER A 15 -15.00 2.92 -10.82
CA SER A 15 -15.42 1.85 -11.74
C SER A 15 -16.87 1.39 -11.53
N GLY A 16 -17.60 1.99 -10.58
CA GLY A 16 -18.98 1.58 -10.25
C GLY A 16 -19.07 0.18 -9.63
N ILE A 17 -17.99 -0.33 -9.04
CA ILE A 17 -17.92 -1.67 -8.44
C ILE A 17 -18.21 -1.56 -6.94
N THR A 18 -19.20 -2.32 -6.49
CA THR A 18 -19.51 -2.47 -5.06
C THR A 18 -18.85 -3.73 -4.51
N MET A 19 -18.08 -3.60 -3.44
CA MET A 19 -17.50 -4.75 -2.74
C MET A 19 -18.57 -5.52 -1.97
N GLY A 20 -18.40 -6.85 -1.89
CA GLY A 20 -19.18 -7.69 -0.99
C GLY A 20 -18.74 -7.55 0.48
N PRO A 21 -19.01 -8.56 1.34
CA PRO A 21 -18.52 -8.57 2.71
C PRO A 21 -16.99 -8.42 2.77
N VAL A 22 -16.51 -7.45 3.54
CA VAL A 22 -15.08 -7.17 3.71
C VAL A 22 -14.64 -7.45 5.15
N MET A 23 -13.42 -7.96 5.29
CA MET A 23 -12.71 -8.06 6.56
C MET A 23 -11.53 -7.08 6.53
N GLU A 24 -11.41 -6.24 7.56
CA GLU A 24 -10.27 -5.34 7.71
C GLU A 24 -9.29 -5.91 8.74
N ILE A 25 -8.03 -6.07 8.32
CA ILE A 25 -6.92 -6.47 9.19
C ILE A 25 -5.88 -5.35 9.16
N GLY A 26 -5.50 -4.85 10.33
CA GLY A 26 -4.69 -3.63 10.46
C GLY A 26 -3.21 -3.77 10.13
N SER A 27 -2.71 -4.99 9.89
CA SER A 27 -1.31 -5.24 9.53
C SER A 27 -1.19 -6.05 8.25
N ARG A 28 -0.14 -5.76 7.48
CA ARG A 28 0.19 -6.48 6.26
C ARG A 28 0.46 -7.95 6.54
N GLU A 29 1.17 -8.24 7.62
CA GLU A 29 1.48 -9.60 8.06
C GLU A 29 0.21 -10.36 8.43
N GLY A 30 -0.75 -9.70 9.09
CA GLY A 30 -2.06 -10.29 9.39
C GLY A 30 -2.88 -10.60 8.14
N VAL A 31 -2.89 -9.69 7.15
CA VAL A 31 -3.54 -9.94 5.85
C VAL A 31 -2.91 -11.16 5.16
N ARG A 32 -1.57 -11.25 5.14
CA ARG A 32 -0.85 -12.39 4.52
C ARG A 32 -1.22 -13.71 5.19
N GLU A 33 -1.21 -13.77 6.52
CA GLU A 33 -1.60 -14.99 7.24
C GLU A 33 -3.06 -15.35 7.03
N ALA A 34 -3.97 -14.37 6.98
CA ALA A 34 -5.39 -14.64 6.74
C ALA A 34 -5.63 -15.25 5.35
N VAL A 35 -4.99 -14.70 4.31
CA VAL A 35 -5.06 -15.25 2.95
C VAL A 35 -4.43 -16.64 2.90
N ALA A 36 -3.27 -16.84 3.53
CA ALA A 36 -2.60 -18.14 3.58
C ALA A 36 -3.43 -19.21 4.32
N ALA A 37 -4.25 -18.79 5.29
CA ALA A 37 -5.21 -19.65 6.00
C ALA A 37 -6.52 -19.89 5.23
N GLY A 38 -6.67 -19.34 4.01
CA GLY A 38 -7.83 -19.55 3.15
C GLY A 38 -9.05 -18.71 3.50
N LEU A 39 -8.89 -17.62 4.25
CA LEU A 39 -10.01 -16.75 4.65
C LEU A 39 -10.52 -15.86 3.51
N GLY A 40 -9.77 -15.71 2.41
CA GLY A 40 -10.19 -14.91 1.25
C GLY A 40 -9.02 -14.36 0.44
N ILE A 41 -9.25 -13.19 -0.20
CA ILE A 41 -8.27 -12.46 -1.01
C ILE A 41 -7.87 -11.18 -0.26
N GLY A 42 -6.58 -10.86 -0.26
CA GLY A 42 -6.03 -9.65 0.33
C GLY A 42 -5.51 -8.69 -0.74
N ILE A 43 -5.58 -7.39 -0.46
CA ILE A 43 -5.02 -6.33 -1.30
C ILE A 43 -3.76 -5.79 -0.62
N VAL A 44 -2.67 -5.70 -1.38
CA VAL A 44 -1.35 -5.27 -0.88
C VAL A 44 -0.62 -4.50 -1.98
N GLY A 45 0.25 -3.56 -1.62
CA GLY A 45 1.11 -2.90 -2.59
C GLY A 45 2.06 -3.91 -3.26
N ALA A 46 2.39 -3.73 -4.54
CA ALA A 46 3.25 -4.66 -5.27
C ALA A 46 4.63 -4.85 -4.59
N MET A 47 5.21 -3.76 -4.09
CA MET A 47 6.49 -3.77 -3.36
C MET A 47 6.39 -4.42 -1.98
N GLU A 48 5.19 -4.60 -1.46
CA GLU A 48 4.92 -5.09 -0.11
C GLU A 48 4.61 -6.60 -0.07
N PHE A 49 4.41 -7.26 -1.21
CA PHE A 49 3.98 -8.66 -1.27
C PHE A 49 4.95 -9.63 -0.58
N GLY A 50 6.26 -9.40 -0.72
CA GLY A 50 7.32 -10.25 -0.14
C GLY A 50 7.38 -11.65 -0.76
N ASN A 51 8.00 -12.61 -0.05
CA ASN A 51 8.33 -13.96 -0.59
C ASN A 51 7.63 -15.12 0.16
N ASP A 52 6.32 -15.05 0.40
CA ASP A 52 5.59 -16.17 1.03
C ASP A 52 5.11 -17.16 -0.04
N ARG A 53 5.61 -18.40 0.02
CA ARG A 53 5.31 -19.47 -0.95
C ARG A 53 3.88 -20.00 -0.88
N ARG A 54 3.14 -19.70 0.20
CA ARG A 54 1.71 -20.05 0.34
C ARG A 54 0.82 -19.09 -0.44
N LEU A 55 1.34 -17.94 -0.84
CA LEU A 55 0.59 -16.87 -1.48
C LEU A 55 0.92 -16.80 -2.97
N HIS A 56 -0.07 -16.42 -3.76
CA HIS A 56 0.08 -16.13 -5.17
C HIS A 56 -0.40 -14.70 -5.43
N SER A 57 0.44 -13.89 -6.08
CA SER A 57 0.10 -12.52 -6.43
C SER A 57 -0.62 -12.45 -7.77
N ILE A 58 -1.71 -11.67 -7.83
CA ILE A 58 -2.37 -11.30 -9.08
C ILE A 58 -2.20 -9.80 -9.26
N THR A 59 -1.57 -9.38 -10.35
CA THR A 59 -1.41 -7.95 -10.66
C THR A 59 -2.75 -7.39 -11.15
N LEU A 60 -3.25 -6.38 -10.45
CA LEU A 60 -4.43 -5.65 -10.87
C LEU A 60 -4.05 -4.61 -11.92
N GLN A 61 -4.85 -4.53 -12.98
CA GLN A 61 -4.74 -3.52 -14.02
C GLN A 61 -5.93 -2.57 -13.91
N GLY A 62 -5.69 -1.27 -14.06
CA GLY A 62 -6.72 -0.24 -13.96
C GLY A 62 -6.10 1.11 -13.67
N SER A 63 -6.84 2.18 -13.98
CA SER A 63 -6.45 3.54 -13.64
C SER A 63 -6.68 3.83 -12.15
N GLY A 64 -5.81 4.61 -11.52
CA GLY A 64 -6.01 5.04 -10.14
C GLY A 64 -5.60 3.99 -9.10
N LEU A 65 -4.80 3.00 -9.49
CA LEU A 65 -4.19 2.01 -8.58
C LEU A 65 -2.75 2.37 -8.20
N GLU A 66 -2.32 3.58 -8.53
CA GLU A 66 -1.02 4.11 -8.19
C GLU A 66 -1.00 4.59 -6.73
N VAL A 67 0.02 4.14 -5.98
CA VAL A 67 0.32 4.65 -4.65
C VAL A 67 1.54 5.55 -4.77
N THR A 68 1.40 6.82 -4.40
CA THR A 68 2.53 7.73 -4.33
C THR A 68 3.14 7.73 -2.94
N GLU A 69 4.44 7.48 -2.87
CA GLU A 69 5.23 7.61 -1.66
C GLU A 69 5.77 9.04 -1.53
N TYR A 70 5.73 9.59 -0.32
CA TYR A 70 6.21 10.95 -0.05
C TYR A 70 7.09 10.98 1.19
N ALA A 71 8.16 11.74 1.14
CA ALA A 71 8.88 12.23 2.31
C ALA A 71 8.35 13.62 2.68
N ALA A 72 8.07 13.85 3.97
CA ALA A 72 7.56 15.14 4.45
C ALA A 72 8.25 15.55 5.75
N CYS A 73 8.53 16.86 5.88
CA CYS A 73 9.01 17.48 7.11
C CYS A 73 8.44 18.90 7.24
N LEU A 74 8.45 19.45 8.45
CA LEU A 74 8.18 20.88 8.64
C LEU A 74 9.22 21.71 7.89
N GLU A 75 8.79 22.80 7.28
CA GLU A 75 9.64 23.67 6.44
C GLU A 75 10.87 24.17 7.22
N GLU A 76 10.67 24.63 8.45
CA GLU A 76 11.74 25.07 9.37
C GLU A 76 12.80 23.98 9.65
N ARG A 77 12.48 22.70 9.46
CA ARG A 77 13.38 21.57 9.69
C ARG A 77 14.08 21.09 8.44
N ARG A 78 13.69 21.57 7.24
CA ARG A 78 14.23 21.12 5.95
C ARG A 78 15.74 21.32 5.83
N MET A 79 16.29 22.33 6.52
CA MET A 79 17.72 22.68 6.51
C MET A 79 18.56 21.95 7.56
N ILE A 80 17.95 21.18 8.47
CA ILE A 80 18.71 20.34 9.41
C ILE A 80 19.48 19.28 8.62
N ARG A 81 20.80 19.23 8.77
CA ARG A 81 21.69 18.37 7.96
C ARG A 81 21.19 16.94 7.79
N THR A 82 20.78 16.29 8.88
CA THR A 82 20.29 14.90 8.85
C THR A 82 18.98 14.76 8.08
N ILE A 83 18.07 15.72 8.20
CA ILE A 83 16.80 15.72 7.45
C ILE A 83 17.09 15.99 5.97
N ASN A 84 17.90 17.01 5.66
CA ASN A 84 18.29 17.28 4.28
C ASN A 84 18.93 16.06 3.60
N ALA A 85 19.86 15.39 4.28
CA ALA A 85 20.50 14.17 3.77
C ALA A 85 19.49 13.04 3.51
N PHE A 86 18.49 12.87 4.38
CA PHE A 86 17.41 11.90 4.13
C PHE A 86 16.61 12.23 2.87
N PHE A 87 16.27 13.50 2.65
CA PHE A 87 15.55 13.93 1.44
C PHE A 87 16.38 13.80 0.17
N GLU A 88 17.69 14.05 0.23
CA GLU A 88 18.62 13.80 -0.88
C GLU A 88 18.63 12.32 -1.26
N LEU A 89 18.75 11.42 -0.28
CA LEU A 89 18.67 9.97 -0.51
C LEU A 89 17.30 9.51 -1.02
N PHE A 90 16.22 10.15 -0.57
CA PHE A 90 14.86 9.84 -1.03
C PHE A 90 14.65 10.25 -2.50
N ALA A 91 15.27 11.33 -2.95
CA ALA A 91 15.17 11.82 -4.33
C ALA A 91 15.99 11.00 -5.35
N GLU A 92 16.93 10.17 -4.89
CA GLU A 92 17.73 9.27 -5.74
C GLU A 92 17.00 7.94 -6.07
N LYS A 93 15.89 7.64 -5.38
CA LYS A 93 15.01 6.50 -5.66
C LYS A 93 14.09 6.77 -6.84
#